data_AF-A0A6L7YZA1-F1
#
_entry.id   AF-A0A6L7YZA1-F1
#
_cell.length_a   1.000
_cell.length_b   1.000
_cell.length_c   1.000
_cell.angle_alpha   90.00
_cell.angle_beta   90.00
_cell.angle_gamma   90.00
#
_symmetry.space_group_name_H-M   'P 1'
#
loop_
_entity.id
_entity.type
_entity.pdbx_description
1 polymer ?
#
loop_
_entity_poly.entity_id
_entity_poly.type
_entity_poly.pdbx_seq_one_letter_code
_entity_poly.pdbx_strand_id
1 'polypeptide(L)'
;MNTRAILIGLALGLGLGVAASATGSPTLLSAAEAVEPLGQVFLRAIQMVVIPLVAAVVFVGVGRIGDLRKLGRMGGLSVGFFWATTLPAILIGMGVMGLALSFTAPVPPPTDVAGLDTQPPGMVDFLVNLIPRNPVQAAADGSLLSVLIFVVLLAAATTTLPAEKRQTLTSVAETLGDALIKLMNWVLWTAPVGVFG
;
A
#
# COMPACT_ATOMS: atom_id res chain seq x y z
N MET A 1 20.98 3.07 5.71
CA MET A 1 19.82 2.28 6.18
C MET A 1 20.35 1.02 6.84
N ASN A 2 20.18 0.87 8.15
CA ASN A 2 20.80 -0.23 8.90
C ASN A 2 19.83 -1.42 8.94
N THR A 3 19.82 -2.25 7.90
CA THR A 3 18.94 -3.43 7.79
C THR A 3 19.01 -4.32 9.03
N ARG A 4 20.19 -4.43 9.65
CA ARG A 4 20.38 -5.17 10.91
C ARG A 4 19.55 -4.62 12.06
N ALA A 5 19.40 -3.30 12.18
CA ALA A 5 18.60 -2.67 13.23
C ALA A 5 17.11 -2.96 13.06
N ILE A 6 16.61 -2.98 11.81
CA ILE A 6 15.21 -3.33 11.52
C ILE A 6 14.94 -4.80 11.89
N LEU A 7 15.86 -5.71 11.54
CA LEU A 7 15.73 -7.12 11.90
C LEU A 7 15.76 -7.33 13.42
N ILE A 8 16.60 -6.59 14.15
CA ILE A 8 16.63 -6.63 15.62
C ILE A 8 15.31 -6.09 16.19
N GLY A 9 14.80 -4.97 15.69
CA GLY A 9 13.50 -4.41 16.11
C GLY A 9 12.36 -5.40 15.90
N LEU A 10 12.32 -6.04 14.72
CA LEU A 10 11.34 -7.08 14.40
C LEU A 10 11.44 -8.29 15.34
N ALA A 11 12.66 -8.81 15.57
CA ALA A 11 12.86 -9.96 16.43
C ALA A 11 12.48 -9.66 17.89
N LEU A 12 12.81 -8.46 18.38
CA LEU A 12 12.47 -8.02 19.73
C LEU A 12 10.97 -7.76 19.90
N GLY A 13 10.33 -7.09 18.94
CA GLY A 13 8.88 -6.82 18.97
C GLY A 13 8.07 -8.10 18.90
N LEU A 14 8.43 -9.01 17.99
CA LEU A 14 7.79 -10.32 17.87
C LEU A 14 8.03 -11.19 19.12
N GLY A 15 9.26 -11.16 19.66
CA GLY A 15 9.59 -11.85 20.91
C GLY A 15 8.78 -11.35 22.11
N LEU A 16 8.66 -10.03 22.27
CA LEU A 16 7.83 -9.41 23.31
C LEU A 16 6.34 -9.74 23.13
N GLY A 17 5.81 -9.62 21.91
CA GLY A 17 4.40 -9.92 21.62
C GLY A 17 4.04 -11.38 21.91
N VAL A 18 4.88 -12.33 21.47
CA VAL A 18 4.68 -13.76 21.74
C VAL A 18 4.83 -14.07 23.24
N ALA A 19 5.83 -13.50 23.91
CA ALA A 19 6.02 -13.72 25.34
C ALA A 19 4.86 -13.12 26.18
N ALA A 20 4.37 -11.94 25.81
CA ALA A 20 3.21 -11.33 26.45
C ALA A 20 1.95 -12.18 26.23
N SER A 21 1.72 -12.64 24.99
CA SER A 21 0.58 -13.49 24.64
C SER A 21 0.61 -14.87 25.30
N ALA A 22 1.79 -15.50 25.44
CA ALA A 22 1.92 -16.84 26.02
C ALA A 22 1.88 -16.83 27.56
N THR A 23 2.38 -15.77 28.20
CA THR A 23 2.48 -15.70 29.67
C THR A 23 1.22 -15.12 30.31
N GLY A 24 0.47 -14.27 29.58
CA GLY A 24 -0.71 -13.58 30.13
C GLY A 24 -0.41 -12.66 31.32
N SER A 25 0.87 -12.33 31.54
CA SER A 25 1.29 -11.49 32.67
C SER A 25 0.81 -10.06 32.46
N PRO A 26 0.15 -9.44 33.45
CA PRO A 26 -0.32 -8.05 33.35
C PRO A 26 0.80 -7.08 32.99
N THR A 27 2.01 -7.28 33.51
CA THR A 27 3.16 -6.39 33.29
C THR A 27 3.71 -6.43 31.86
N LEU A 28 3.68 -7.60 31.21
CA LEU A 28 4.12 -7.78 29.83
C LEU A 28 3.07 -7.27 28.84
N LEU A 29 1.79 -7.42 29.18
CA LEU A 29 0.70 -6.83 28.40
C LEU A 29 0.78 -5.31 28.42
N SER A 30 0.95 -4.71 29.60
CA SER A 30 1.11 -3.25 29.74
C SER A 30 2.35 -2.73 29.00
N ALA A 31 3.43 -3.51 28.98
CA ALA A 31 4.63 -3.17 28.21
C ALA A 31 4.37 -3.23 26.70
N ALA A 32 3.60 -4.21 26.21
CA ALA A 32 3.23 -4.28 24.80
C ALA A 32 2.33 -3.10 24.37
N GLU A 33 1.31 -2.79 25.17
CA GLU A 33 0.41 -1.63 24.94
C GLU A 33 1.16 -0.30 24.98
N ALA A 34 2.20 -0.17 25.82
CA ALA A 34 3.00 1.05 25.91
C ALA A 34 3.85 1.31 24.65
N VAL A 35 4.18 0.27 23.87
CA VAL A 35 5.02 0.39 22.67
C VAL A 35 4.17 0.52 21.41
N GLU A 36 2.92 0.05 21.40
CA GLU A 36 1.98 0.18 20.27
C GLU A 36 1.91 1.59 19.64
N PRO A 37 1.89 2.71 20.41
CA PRO A 37 1.87 4.05 19.82
C PRO A 37 3.08 4.35 18.92
N LEU A 38 4.25 3.73 19.18
CA LEU A 38 5.43 3.90 18.32
C LEU A 38 5.18 3.29 16.94
N GLY A 39 4.59 2.10 16.89
CA GLY A 39 4.18 1.45 15.64
C GLY A 39 3.12 2.26 14.90
N GLN A 40 2.12 2.77 15.62
CA GLN A 40 1.07 3.62 15.03
C GLN A 40 1.63 4.92 14.43
N VAL A 41 2.54 5.61 15.13
CA VAL A 41 3.18 6.84 14.62
C VAL A 41 3.99 6.53 13.37
N PHE A 42 4.73 5.42 13.35
CA PHE A 42 5.50 4.98 12.19
C PHE A 42 4.60 4.68 10.99
N LEU A 43 3.51 3.93 11.18
CA LEU A 43 2.54 3.63 10.13
C LEU A 43 1.89 4.90 9.57
N ARG A 44 1.47 5.83 10.44
CA ARG A 44 0.93 7.13 10.02
C ARG A 44 1.95 7.95 9.25
N ALA A 45 3.22 7.93 9.67
CA ALA A 45 4.30 8.62 8.96
C ALA A 45 4.51 8.04 7.56
N ILE A 46 4.43 6.71 7.36
CA ILE A 46 4.46 6.11 6.02
C ILE A 46 3.23 6.54 5.21
N GLN A 47 2.02 6.38 5.76
CA GLN A 47 0.77 6.68 5.07
C GLN A 47 0.68 8.13 4.59
N MET A 48 1.22 9.08 5.38
CA MET A 48 1.32 10.49 5.04
C MET A 48 2.07 10.73 3.71
N VAL A 49 3.09 9.93 3.42
CA VAL A 49 3.96 10.12 2.24
C VAL A 49 3.45 9.36 1.03
N VAL A 50 2.81 8.21 1.24
CA VAL A 50 2.45 7.28 0.16
C VAL A 50 1.59 7.95 -0.91
N ILE A 51 0.49 8.61 -0.53
CA ILE A 51 -0.45 9.17 -1.52
C ILE A 51 0.19 10.28 -2.35
N PRO A 52 0.82 11.32 -1.75
CA PRO A 52 1.52 12.35 -2.52
C PRO A 52 2.65 11.78 -3.39
N LEU A 53 3.42 10.83 -2.86
CA LEU A 53 4.56 10.25 -3.56
C LEU A 53 4.12 9.44 -4.77
N VAL A 54 3.13 8.57 -4.60
CA VAL A 54 2.57 7.77 -5.69
C VAL A 54 1.98 8.68 -6.77
N ALA A 55 1.24 9.73 -6.38
CA ALA A 55 0.70 10.70 -7.33
C ALA A 55 1.82 11.38 -8.14
N ALA A 56 2.88 11.86 -7.50
CA ALA A 56 4.02 12.48 -8.18
C ALA A 56 4.73 11.50 -9.12
N VAL A 57 5.07 10.30 -8.64
CA VAL A 57 5.80 9.28 -9.42
C VAL A 57 4.99 8.82 -10.63
N VAL A 58 3.69 8.56 -10.45
CA VAL A 58 2.81 8.13 -11.55
C VAL A 58 2.62 9.26 -12.54
N PHE A 59 2.44 10.50 -12.07
CA PHE A 59 2.33 11.66 -12.95
C PHE A 59 3.56 11.82 -13.85
N VAL A 60 4.76 11.76 -13.26
CA VAL A 60 6.03 11.83 -13.98
C VAL A 60 6.20 10.63 -14.93
N GLY A 61 5.92 9.42 -14.44
CA GLY A 61 6.06 8.19 -15.22
C GLY A 61 5.19 8.19 -16.47
N VAL A 62 3.93 8.59 -16.34
CA VAL A 62 3.01 8.70 -17.47
C VAL A 62 3.37 9.89 -18.37
N GLY A 63 3.70 11.04 -17.78
CA GLY A 63 4.06 12.26 -18.53
C GLY A 63 5.28 12.08 -19.43
N ARG A 64 6.25 11.24 -19.04
CA ARG A 64 7.45 10.92 -19.83
C ARG A 64 7.19 9.98 -21.01
N ILE A 65 6.15 9.13 -20.96
CA ILE A 65 5.81 8.20 -22.05
C ILE A 65 5.29 8.97 -23.28
N GLY A 66 4.58 10.08 -23.06
CA GLY A 66 4.15 11.03 -24.10
C GLY A 66 3.14 10.51 -25.14
N ASP A 67 2.87 9.20 -25.16
CA ASP A 67 2.00 8.51 -26.13
C ASP A 67 0.94 7.67 -25.41
N LEU A 68 -0.32 8.09 -25.54
CA LEU A 68 -1.49 7.41 -24.95
C LEU A 68 -1.63 5.96 -25.42
N ARG A 69 -1.26 5.64 -26.67
CA ARG A 69 -1.38 4.28 -27.21
C ARG A 69 -0.37 3.35 -26.58
N LYS A 70 0.85 3.84 -26.32
CA LYS A 70 1.87 3.11 -25.57
C LYS A 70 1.45 2.91 -24.13
N LEU A 71 0.86 3.93 -23.49
CA LEU A 71 0.35 3.84 -22.13
C LEU A 71 -0.71 2.73 -21.99
N GLY A 72 -1.71 2.71 -22.88
CA GLY A 72 -2.75 1.67 -22.88
C GLY A 72 -2.19 0.27 -23.12
N ARG A 73 -1.22 0.12 -24.03
CA ARG A 73 -0.56 -1.17 -24.29
C ARG A 73 0.24 -1.65 -23.07
N MET A 74 0.98 -0.76 -22.42
CA MET A 74 1.74 -1.08 -21.22
C MET A 74 0.81 -1.45 -20.05
N GLY A 75 -0.27 -0.68 -19.84
CA GLY A 75 -1.27 -0.98 -18.82
C GLY A 75 -1.94 -2.34 -19.05
N GLY A 76 -2.36 -2.64 -20.29
CA GLY A 76 -2.92 -3.94 -20.63
C GLY A 76 -1.94 -5.10 -20.44
N LEU A 77 -0.67 -4.90 -20.81
CA LEU A 77 0.39 -5.89 -20.56
C LEU A 77 0.62 -6.11 -19.06
N SER A 78 0.61 -5.04 -18.26
CA SER A 78 0.72 -5.12 -16.79
C SER A 78 -0.46 -5.87 -16.18
N VAL A 79 -1.69 -5.61 -16.61
CA VAL A 79 -2.87 -6.36 -16.15
C VAL A 79 -2.72 -7.84 -16.50
N GLY A 80 -2.36 -8.17 -17.75
CA GLY A 80 -2.10 -9.55 -18.15
C GLY A 80 -1.01 -10.22 -17.32
N PHE A 81 0.08 -9.49 -17.02
CA PHE A 81 1.17 -9.97 -16.15
C PHE A 81 0.69 -10.22 -14.71
N PHE A 82 -0.12 -9.33 -14.14
CA PHE A 82 -0.72 -9.54 -12.82
C PHE A 82 -1.63 -10.76 -12.81
N TRP A 83 -2.51 -10.93 -13.80
CA TRP A 83 -3.36 -12.12 -13.89
C TRP A 83 -2.54 -13.41 -14.00
N ALA A 84 -1.49 -13.39 -14.83
CA ALA A 84 -0.61 -14.55 -15.03
C ALA A 84 0.22 -14.91 -13.79
N THR A 85 0.46 -13.98 -12.85
CA THR A 85 1.26 -14.22 -11.64
C THR A 85 0.38 -14.43 -10.40
N THR A 86 -0.70 -13.67 -10.26
CA THR A 86 -1.63 -13.75 -9.13
C THR A 86 -2.47 -15.02 -9.16
N LEU A 87 -2.96 -15.49 -10.32
CA LEU A 87 -3.75 -16.72 -10.39
C LEU A 87 -2.93 -17.95 -9.94
N PRO A 88 -1.71 -18.20 -10.45
CA PRO A 88 -0.88 -19.29 -9.94
C PRO A 88 -0.51 -19.13 -8.47
N ALA A 89 -0.23 -17.90 -8.01
CA ALA A 89 0.07 -17.65 -6.60
C ALA A 89 -1.10 -18.03 -5.68
N ILE A 90 -2.34 -17.70 -6.07
CA ILE A 90 -3.56 -18.11 -5.35
C ILE A 90 -3.69 -19.63 -5.35
N LEU A 91 -3.51 -20.29 -6.49
CA LEU A 91 -3.62 -21.75 -6.58
C LEU A 91 -2.58 -22.46 -5.71
N ILE A 92 -1.34 -21.97 -5.71
CA ILE A 92 -0.26 -22.50 -4.86
C ILE A 92 -0.61 -22.25 -3.38
N GLY A 93 -1.01 -21.03 -3.02
CA GLY A 93 -1.39 -20.70 -1.64
C GLY A 93 -2.55 -21.55 -1.12
N MET A 94 -3.59 -21.71 -1.93
CA MET A 94 -4.73 -22.59 -1.62
C MET A 94 -4.30 -24.05 -1.51
N GLY A 95 -3.44 -24.55 -2.40
CA GLY A 95 -2.95 -25.92 -2.37
C GLY A 95 -2.10 -26.21 -1.14
N VAL A 96 -1.16 -25.32 -0.80
CA VAL A 96 -0.32 -25.43 0.40
C VAL A 96 -1.17 -25.36 1.66
N MET A 97 -2.12 -24.43 1.73
CA MET A 97 -3.03 -24.30 2.88
C MET A 97 -3.93 -25.53 3.03
N GLY A 98 -4.49 -26.04 1.93
CA GLY A 98 -5.30 -27.26 1.94
C GLY A 98 -4.53 -28.48 2.44
N LEU A 99 -3.26 -28.62 2.02
CA LEU A 99 -2.38 -29.68 2.52
C LEU A 99 -2.03 -29.47 4.00
N ALA A 100 -1.69 -28.26 4.42
CA ALA A 100 -1.36 -27.96 5.81
C ALA A 100 -2.53 -28.28 6.76
N LEU A 101 -3.76 -27.90 6.39
CA LEU A 101 -4.96 -28.18 7.18
C LEU A 101 -5.27 -29.67 7.32
N SER A 102 -4.82 -30.52 6.38
CA SER A 102 -4.98 -31.97 6.48
C SER A 102 -4.15 -32.60 7.61
N PHE A 103 -3.12 -31.90 8.10
CA PHE A 103 -2.25 -32.35 9.20
C PHE A 103 -2.59 -31.70 10.55
N THR A 104 -3.62 -30.85 10.63
CA THR A 104 -4.01 -30.13 11.85
C THR A 104 -5.42 -30.48 12.31
N ALA A 105 -5.71 -30.35 13.60
CA ALA A 105 -7.08 -30.48 14.10
C ALA A 105 -8.00 -29.43 13.45
N PRO A 106 -9.29 -29.74 13.21
CA PRO A 106 -10.24 -28.78 12.62
C PRO A 106 -10.29 -27.51 13.46
N VAL A 107 -9.87 -26.38 12.88
CA VAL A 107 -9.99 -25.07 13.52
C VAL A 107 -11.45 -24.61 13.36
N PRO A 108 -12.19 -24.33 14.44
CA PRO A 108 -13.54 -23.82 14.33
C PRO A 108 -13.54 -22.46 13.63
N PRO A 109 -14.54 -22.16 12.79
CA PRO A 109 -14.64 -20.86 12.15
C PRO A 109 -14.74 -19.74 13.21
N PRO A 110 -14.14 -18.57 12.98
CA PRO A 110 -14.26 -17.43 13.89
C PRO A 110 -15.75 -17.07 14.07
N THR A 111 -16.19 -16.96 15.32
CA THR A 111 -17.59 -16.74 15.70
C THR A 111 -18.07 -15.30 15.48
N ASP A 112 -17.15 -14.34 15.28
CA ASP A 112 -17.44 -12.91 15.10
C ASP A 112 -17.54 -12.51 13.62
N VAL A 113 -18.40 -13.20 12.85
CA VAL A 113 -18.73 -12.81 11.46
C VAL A 113 -20.09 -12.12 11.34
N ALA A 114 -20.78 -11.88 12.46
CA ALA A 114 -22.06 -11.21 12.51
C ALA A 114 -21.89 -9.68 12.31
N GLY A 115 -21.83 -9.24 11.05
CA GLY A 115 -21.76 -7.83 10.68
C GLY A 115 -20.84 -7.49 9.51
N LEU A 116 -20.13 -8.48 8.97
CA LEU A 116 -19.40 -8.29 7.72
C LEU A 116 -20.40 -8.31 6.58
N ASP A 117 -20.55 -7.16 5.90
CA ASP A 117 -21.33 -7.06 4.69
C ASP A 117 -20.61 -7.87 3.59
N THR A 118 -20.98 -9.14 3.45
CA THR A 118 -20.27 -10.12 2.60
C THR A 118 -20.61 -9.97 1.13
N GLN A 119 -21.42 -8.98 0.73
CA GLN A 119 -21.68 -8.75 -0.68
C GLN A 119 -20.50 -8.00 -1.30
N PRO A 120 -19.69 -8.64 -2.18
CA PRO A 120 -18.70 -7.89 -2.92
C PRO A 120 -19.42 -6.81 -3.73
N PRO A 121 -18.88 -5.58 -3.79
CA PRO A 121 -19.45 -4.55 -4.64
C PRO A 121 -19.59 -5.09 -6.06
N GLY A 122 -20.72 -4.83 -6.70
CA GLY A 122 -20.96 -5.28 -8.06
C GLY A 122 -19.84 -4.80 -8.98
N MET A 123 -19.47 -5.61 -9.98
CA MET A 123 -18.41 -5.25 -10.94
C MET A 123 -18.65 -3.86 -11.57
N VAL A 124 -19.91 -3.54 -11.83
CA VAL A 124 -20.31 -2.23 -12.37
C VAL A 124 -20.05 -1.12 -11.34
N ASP A 125 -20.45 -1.29 -10.08
CA ASP A 125 -20.23 -0.30 -9.03
C ASP A 125 -18.74 -0.08 -8.77
N PHE A 126 -17.93 -1.14 -8.82
CA PHE A 126 -16.47 -1.02 -8.75
C PHE A 126 -15.91 -0.15 -9.88
N LEU A 127 -16.33 -0.39 -11.13
CA LEU A 127 -15.90 0.41 -12.28
C LEU A 127 -16.37 1.87 -12.20
N VAL A 128 -17.55 2.12 -11.67
CA VAL A 128 -18.06 3.49 -11.46
C VAL A 128 -17.26 4.20 -10.37
N ASN A 129 -17.02 3.54 -9.24
CA ASN A 129 -16.27 4.09 -8.11
C ASN A 129 -14.76 4.26 -8.40
N LEU A 130 -14.27 3.64 -9.47
CA LEU A 130 -12.91 3.82 -9.97
C LEU A 130 -12.64 5.28 -10.37
N ILE A 131 -13.67 5.97 -10.89
CA ILE A 131 -13.58 7.38 -11.28
C ILE A 131 -14.11 8.22 -10.09
N PRO A 132 -13.23 8.92 -9.35
CA PRO A 132 -13.67 9.68 -8.18
C PRO A 132 -14.50 10.90 -8.60
N ARG A 133 -15.57 11.18 -7.85
CA ARG A 133 -16.31 12.46 -7.96
C ARG A 133 -15.45 13.66 -7.55
N ASN A 134 -14.58 13.46 -6.55
CA ASN A 134 -13.63 14.45 -6.08
C ASN A 134 -12.27 13.76 -5.78
N PRO A 135 -11.21 14.01 -6.56
CA PRO A 135 -9.92 13.36 -6.38
C PRO A 135 -9.19 13.78 -5.11
N VAL A 136 -9.42 15.01 -4.62
CA VAL A 136 -8.81 15.49 -3.36
C VAL A 136 -9.45 14.79 -2.17
N GLN A 137 -10.77 14.63 -2.19
CA GLN A 137 -11.47 13.85 -1.17
C GLN A 137 -11.05 12.37 -1.22
N ALA A 138 -10.95 11.78 -2.42
CA ALA A 138 -10.44 10.41 -2.55
C ALA A 138 -9.03 10.23 -1.98
N ALA A 139 -8.17 11.23 -2.09
CA ALA A 139 -6.85 11.24 -1.46
C ALA A 139 -6.93 11.36 0.07
N ALA A 140 -7.83 12.17 0.60
CA ALA A 140 -8.05 12.30 2.04
C ALA A 140 -8.62 11.02 2.66
N ASP A 141 -9.53 10.35 1.95
CA ASP A 141 -10.17 9.11 2.39
C ASP A 141 -9.29 7.86 2.18
N GLY A 142 -8.09 8.04 1.61
CA GLY A 142 -7.16 6.93 1.37
C GLY A 142 -7.52 6.02 0.20
N SER A 143 -8.42 6.43 -0.69
CA SER A 143 -8.78 5.67 -1.90
C SER A 143 -7.69 5.76 -2.97
N LEU A 144 -6.60 5.01 -2.75
CA LEU A 144 -5.40 5.05 -3.58
C LEU A 144 -5.70 4.72 -5.05
N LEU A 145 -6.56 3.74 -5.31
CA LEU A 145 -6.91 3.33 -6.68
C LEU A 145 -7.62 4.46 -7.44
N SER A 146 -8.58 5.14 -6.83
CA SER A 146 -9.27 6.26 -7.46
C SER A 146 -8.33 7.45 -7.70
N VAL A 147 -7.43 7.73 -6.75
CA VAL A 147 -6.38 8.76 -6.91
C VAL A 147 -5.46 8.42 -8.08
N LEU A 148 -5.00 7.17 -8.17
CA LEU A 148 -4.16 6.69 -9.27
C LEU A 148 -4.82 6.93 -10.63
N ILE A 149 -6.10 6.59 -10.76
CA ILE A 149 -6.84 6.75 -12.01
C ILE A 149 -6.93 8.23 -12.40
N PHE A 150 -7.27 9.10 -11.45
CA PHE A 150 -7.27 10.54 -11.69
C PHE A 150 -5.89 11.04 -12.14
N VAL A 151 -4.82 10.64 -11.43
CA VAL A 151 -3.45 11.07 -11.75
C VAL A 151 -3.00 10.59 -13.13
N VAL A 152 -3.32 9.35 -13.51
CA VAL A 152 -3.00 8.81 -14.84
C VAL A 152 -3.73 9.59 -15.93
N LEU A 153 -5.02 9.89 -15.74
CA LEU A 153 -5.81 10.69 -16.69
C LEU A 153 -5.28 12.12 -16.78
N LEU A 154 -4.92 12.74 -15.65
CA LEU A 154 -4.35 14.08 -15.59
C LEU A 154 -2.98 14.14 -16.29
N ALA A 155 -2.13 13.14 -16.05
CA ALA A 155 -0.83 13.04 -16.71
C ALA A 155 -0.98 12.83 -18.21
N ALA A 156 -1.90 11.95 -18.64
CA ALA A 156 -2.24 11.75 -20.04
C ALA A 156 -2.76 13.04 -20.70
N ALA A 157 -3.65 13.78 -20.05
CA ALA A 157 -4.12 15.08 -20.54
C ALA A 157 -2.98 16.10 -20.64
N THR A 158 -2.02 16.09 -19.71
CA THR A 158 -0.85 16.96 -19.74
C THR A 158 0.04 16.70 -20.97
N THR A 159 0.03 15.49 -21.53
CA THR A 159 0.80 15.18 -22.74
C THR A 159 0.31 15.92 -24.00
N THR A 160 -0.95 16.35 -24.02
CA THR A 160 -1.57 17.08 -25.14
C THR A 160 -1.32 18.58 -25.10
N LEU A 161 -0.79 19.10 -23.98
CA LEU A 161 -0.44 20.50 -23.83
C LEU A 161 0.84 20.87 -24.60
N PRO A 162 1.06 22.16 -24.89
CA PRO A 162 2.33 22.66 -25.43
C PRO A 162 3.53 22.19 -24.59
N ALA A 163 4.63 21.88 -25.27
CA ALA A 163 5.82 21.26 -24.65
C ALA A 163 6.33 22.03 -23.42
N GLU A 164 6.32 23.36 -23.47
CA GLU A 164 6.74 24.23 -22.38
C GLU A 164 5.87 24.04 -21.12
N LYS A 165 4.55 24.10 -21.26
CA LYS A 165 3.61 23.90 -20.13
C LYS A 165 3.69 22.49 -19.56
N ARG A 166 3.80 21.48 -20.43
CA ARG A 166 4.01 20.09 -20.04
C ARG A 166 5.30 19.93 -19.23
N GLN A 167 6.39 20.53 -19.69
CA GLN A 167 7.68 20.45 -19.01
C GLN A 167 7.63 21.10 -17.63
N THR A 168 6.96 22.25 -17.47
CA THR A 168 6.77 22.89 -16.17
C THR A 168 6.02 21.98 -15.19
N LEU A 169 4.89 21.38 -15.61
CA LEU A 169 4.12 20.50 -14.72
C LEU A 169 4.89 19.23 -14.34
N THR A 170 5.58 18.62 -15.30
CA THR A 170 6.40 17.44 -15.05
C THR A 170 7.58 17.75 -14.13
N SER A 171 8.28 18.89 -14.31
CA SER A 171 9.42 19.24 -13.46
C SER A 171 9.02 19.55 -12.02
N VAL A 172 7.85 20.17 -11.82
CA VAL A 172 7.28 20.38 -10.48
C VAL A 172 6.98 19.03 -9.82
N ALA A 173 6.34 18.11 -10.54
CA ALA A 173 6.05 16.77 -10.03
C ALA A 173 7.32 15.96 -9.74
N GLU A 174 8.36 16.07 -10.57
CA GLU A 174 9.67 15.45 -10.34
C GLU A 174 10.32 15.99 -9.06
N THR A 175 10.39 17.32 -8.92
CA THR A 175 10.99 17.96 -7.75
C THR A 175 10.24 17.62 -6.47
N LEU A 176 8.91 17.57 -6.53
CA LEU A 176 8.07 17.12 -5.42
C LEU A 176 8.33 15.64 -5.09
N GLY A 177 8.41 14.78 -6.10
CA GLY A 177 8.73 13.36 -5.94
C GLY A 177 10.08 13.16 -5.24
N ASP A 178 11.12 13.88 -5.67
CA ASP A 178 12.45 13.82 -5.04
C ASP A 178 12.43 14.26 -3.57
N ALA A 179 11.66 15.31 -3.25
CA ALA A 179 11.47 15.76 -1.87
C ALA A 179 10.73 14.70 -1.03
N LEU A 180 9.69 14.09 -1.58
CA LEU A 180 8.92 13.03 -0.91
C LEU A 180 9.75 11.75 -0.72
N ILE A 181 10.62 11.39 -1.66
CA ILE A 181 11.58 10.29 -1.52
C ILE A 181 12.55 10.57 -0.36
N LYS A 182 13.08 11.80 -0.24
CA LYS A 182 13.92 12.18 0.90
C LYS A 182 13.18 12.09 2.23
N LEU A 183 11.94 12.55 2.27
CA LEU A 183 11.11 12.49 3.47
C LEU A 183 10.80 11.03 3.85
N MET A 184 10.49 10.18 2.86
CA MET A 184 10.33 8.74 3.06
C MET A 184 11.61 8.10 3.62
N ASN A 185 12.80 8.50 3.14
CA ASN A 185 14.07 8.03 3.70
C ASN A 185 14.27 8.43 5.17
N TRP A 186 13.78 9.61 5.58
CA TRP A 186 13.79 10.02 7.00
C TRP A 186 12.86 9.15 7.84
N VAL A 187 11.65 8.86 7.35
CA VAL A 187 10.71 7.94 7.99
C VAL A 187 11.30 6.54 8.11
N LEU A 188 12.00 6.04 7.08
CA LEU A 188 12.68 4.75 7.14
C LEU A 188 13.83 4.70 8.16
N TRP A 189 14.37 5.85 8.56
CA TRP A 189 15.39 5.90 9.61
C TRP A 189 14.80 5.55 10.99
N THR A 190 13.50 5.85 11.22
CA THR A 190 12.78 5.48 12.44
C THR A 190 12.19 4.06 12.38
N ALA A 191 12.34 3.34 11.27
CA ALA A 191 11.77 2.00 11.08
C ALA A 191 12.16 0.96 12.14
N PRO A 192 13.41 0.90 12.67
CA PRO A 192 13.73 -0.07 13.72
C PRO A 192 12.87 0.08 14.99
N VAL A 193 12.51 1.32 15.31
CA VAL A 193 11.67 1.65 16.47
C VAL A 193 10.21 1.41 16.15
N GLY A 194 9.77 1.77 14.94
CA GLY A 194 8.39 1.56 14.49
C GLY A 194 8.02 0.11 14.18
N VAL A 195 8.98 -0.76 13.87
CA VAL A 195 8.77 -2.22 13.66
C VAL A 195 8.82 -2.98 14.99
N PHE A 196 9.42 -2.38 16.02
CA PHE A 196 9.46 -2.94 17.37
C PHE A 196 8.12 -2.75 18.11
N GLY A 197 7.44 -1.63 17.88
CA GLY A 197 6.10 -1.33 18.42
C GLY A 197 4.98 -1.77 17.52
#